data_AF-A0A1I1ENB4-F1
#
_entry.id   AF-A0A1I1ENB4-F1
#
_cell.length_a   1.000
_cell.length_b   1.000
_cell.length_c   1.000
_cell.angle_alpha   90.00
_cell.angle_beta   90.00
_cell.angle_gamma   90.00
#
_symmetry.space_group_name_H-M   'P 1'
#
loop_
_entity.id
_entity.type
_entity.pdbx_description
1 polymer ?
#
loop_
_entity_poly.entity_id
_entity_poly.type
_entity_poly.pdbx_seq_one_letter_code
_entity_poly.pdbx_strand_id
1 'polypeptide(L)' 'MLTEDQIKELEHLLNEHKNNDQSLRIADVTNLIYPIDPDKKEKQSCMK' A
#
# COMPACT_ATOMS: atom_id res chain seq x y z
N MET A 1 -8.42 4.29 11.59
CA MET A 1 -8.34 5.62 10.96
C MET A 1 -6.94 5.72 10.37
N LEU A 2 -6.78 6.23 9.15
CA LEU A 2 -5.45 6.40 8.54
C LEU A 2 -4.62 7.41 9.35
N THR A 3 -3.31 7.20 9.42
CA THR A 3 -2.40 8.19 10.02
C THR A 3 -2.19 9.37 9.07
N GLU A 4 -1.73 10.50 9.60
CA GLU A 4 -1.42 11.68 8.78
C GLU A 4 -0.33 11.39 7.73
N ASP A 5 0.64 10.54 8.04
CA ASP A 5 1.67 10.11 7.09
C ASP A 5 1.08 9.25 5.95
N GLN A 6 0.19 8.31 6.27
CA GLN A 6 -0.51 7.52 5.26
C GLN A 6 -1.40 8.37 4.35
N ILE A 7 -2.00 9.43 4.89
CA ILE A 7 -2.82 10.37 4.11
C ILE A 7 -1.94 11.15 3.13
N LYS A 8 -0.80 11.71 3.60
CA LYS A 8 0.13 12.46 2.74
C LYS A 8 0.70 11.59 1.61
N GLU A 9 1.06 10.35 1.90
CA GLU A 9 1.60 9.43 0.90
C GLU A 9 0.53 9.03 -0.13
N LEU A 10 -0.75 8.90 0.30
CA LEU A 10 -1.87 8.64 -0.60
C LEU A 10 -2.14 9.83 -1.53
N GLU A 11 -2.10 11.05 -1.00
CA GLU A 11 -2.24 12.28 -1.80
C GLU A 11 -1.12 12.42 -2.83
N HIS A 12 0.10 12.03 -2.47
CA HIS A 12 1.23 12.03 -3.39
C HIS A 12 1.02 11.05 -4.54
N LEU A 13 0.68 9.79 -4.23
CA LEU A 13 0.35 8.75 -5.21
C LEU A 13 -0.78 9.18 -6.14
N LEU A 14 -1.87 9.74 -5.59
CA LEU A 14 -3.00 10.23 -6.39
C LEU A 14 -2.57 11.33 -7.38
N ASN A 15 -1.72 12.26 -6.95
CA ASN A 15 -1.22 13.32 -7.82
C ASN A 15 -0.26 12.81 -8.89
N GLU A 16 0.63 11.87 -8.56
CA GLU A 16 1.55 11.27 -9.53
C GLU A 16 0.79 10.55 -10.65
N HIS A 17 -0.16 9.69 -10.26
CA HIS A 17 -0.97 8.93 -11.21
C HIS A 17 -1.88 9.83 -12.06
N LYS A 18 -2.43 10.89 -11.48
CA LYS A 18 -3.20 11.90 -12.21
C LYS A 18 -2.35 12.64 -13.25
N ASN A 19 -1.10 12.98 -12.94
CA ASN A 19 -0.20 13.66 -13.88
C ASN A 19 0.28 12.74 -15.01
N ASN A 20 0.35 11.43 -14.75
CA ASN A 20 0.78 10.43 -15.73
C ASN A 20 -0.37 9.82 -16.55
N ASP A 21 -1.62 10.29 -16.37
CA ASP A 21 -2.85 9.71 -16.96
C ASP A 21 -2.98 8.20 -16.67
N GLN A 22 -2.43 7.76 -15.53
CA GLN A 22 -2.44 6.37 -15.11
C GLN A 22 -3.49 6.16 -14.03
N SER A 23 -4.22 5.05 -14.12
CA SER A 23 -5.10 4.65 -13.03
C SER A 23 -4.27 4.14 -11.84
N LEU A 24 -4.58 4.65 -10.65
CA LEU A 24 -4.01 4.17 -9.40
C LEU A 24 -4.44 2.72 -9.17
N ARG A 25 -3.48 1.81 -8.96
CA ARG A 25 -3.83 0.40 -8.73
C ARG A 25 -4.28 0.24 -7.29
N ILE A 26 -5.32 -0.56 -7.08
CA ILE A 26 -5.82 -0.90 -5.74
C ILE A 26 -4.69 -1.49 -4.88
N ALA A 27 -3.79 -2.28 -5.49
CA ALA A 27 -2.63 -2.86 -4.81
C ALA A 27 -1.74 -1.82 -4.12
N ASP A 28 -1.47 -0.69 -4.78
CA ASP A 28 -0.60 0.37 -4.27
C ASP A 28 -1.25 1.08 -3.06
N VAL A 29 -2.56 1.34 -3.16
CA VAL A 29 -3.36 1.89 -2.06
C VAL A 29 -3.44 0.90 -0.89
N THR A 30 -3.63 -0.39 -1.16
CA THR A 30 -3.73 -1.40 -0.10
C THR A 30 -2.40 -1.60 0.63
N ASN A 31 -1.26 -1.52 -0.06
CA ASN A 31 0.06 -1.60 0.58
C ASN A 31 0.33 -0.40 1.50
N LEU A 32 -0.17 0.77 1.13
CA LEU A 32 -0.04 1.97 1.94
C LEU A 32 -0.91 1.92 3.21
N ILE A 33 -2.17 1.51 3.05
CA ILE A 33 -3.16 1.50 4.14
C ILE A 33 -2.95 0.28 5.05
N TYR A 34 -2.55 -0.83 4.46
CA TYR A 34 -2.32 -2.11 5.12
C TYR A 34 -0.97 -2.66 4.67
N PRO A 35 0.15 -2.06 5.12
CA PRO A 35 1.47 -2.57 4.80
C PRO A 35 1.54 -4.01 5.30
N ILE A 36 1.62 -4.94 4.36
CA ILE A 36 1.86 -6.35 4.69
C ILE A 36 3.30 -6.38 5.17
N ASP A 37 3.49 -6.27 6.48
CA ASP A 37 4.78 -6.53 7.13
C ASP A 37 5.30 -7.88 6.60
N PRO A 38 6.40 -7.92 5.81
CA PRO A 38 7.00 -9.20 5.43
C PRO A 38 7.52 -9.95 6.67
N ASP A 39 7.74 -9.25 7.78
CA ASP A 39 8.10 -9.79 9.10
C ASP A 39 6.90 -10.37 9.87
N LYS A 40 5.66 -10.09 9.45
CA LYS A 40 4.45 -10.79 9.92
C LYS A 40 4.03 -11.91 8.98
N LYS A 41 4.93 -12.41 8.11
CA LYS A 41 4.84 -13.81 7.69
C LYS A 41 5.16 -14.67 8.91
N GLU A 42 4.14 -14.87 9.73
CA GLU A 42 4.07 -16.05 10.57
C GLU A 42 4.53 -17.25 9.75
N LYS A 43 5.44 -17.99 10.37
CA LYS A 43 5.89 -19.31 9.98
C LYS A 43 4.68 -20.24 9.72
N GLN A 44 4.10 -20.21 8.53
CA GLN A 44 3.62 -21.41 7.86
C GLN A 44 4.75 -21.79 6.89
N SER A 45 5.87 -22.38 7.29
CA SER A 45 6.00 -23.71 7.89
C SER A 45 4.75 -24.56 7.84
N CYS A 46 4.34 -24.94 6.64
CA CYS A 46 3.84 -26.30 6.46
C CYS A 46 4.49 -26.87 5.21
N MET A 47 5.42 -27.79 5.46
CA MET A 47 5.86 -28.79 4.49
C MET A 47 4.63 -29.42 3.84
N LYS A 48 4.62 -29.52 2.50
CA LYS A 48 4.37 -30.77 1.78
C LYS A 48 4.68 -30.60 0.30
#